data_AF-A0A5N6VKU6-F1
#
_entry.id   AF-A0A5N6VKU6-F1
#
_cell.length_a   1.000
_cell.length_b   1.000
_cell.length_c   1.000
_cell.angle_alpha   90.00
_cell.angle_beta   90.00
_cell.angle_gamma   90.00
#
_symmetry.space_group_name_H-M   'P 1'
#
loop_
_entity.id
_entity.type
_entity.pdbx_description
1 polymer ?
#
loop_
_entity_poly.entity_id
_entity_poly.type
_entity_poly.pdbx_seq_one_letter_code
_entity_poly.pdbx_strand_id
1 'polypeptide(L)'
;MNSGSTPDSGSFSSGVDNTSNQSNMTNVPRQSMSPAMSHTPSQVNGAGIAGMNAGIPLNAGHQMDLHHLYDMVLELSEVLKNNRQMTQSIVSSAEEVMRRSASEGTSPSVQQVNGEISAARITELERALAREKRLNEVLRNEQEENTKLIGEYEQAVGTMVEQIRNYCQNNNLQYLAQKRHYNNLLQNERDAHLQSRLERDHWHNQTMKCAEMIRTAYRIRCEEENVPIRVVAGLQNEVRAYRNALGMEPERPEEEYGWEILKDVPGGPAPGQ
;
A
#
# COMPACT_ATOMS: atom_id res chain seq x y z
N MET A 1 -2.15 45.85 -45.71
CA MET A 1 -2.46 45.53 -44.30
C MET A 1 -3.49 44.40 -44.34
N ASN A 2 -3.03 43.17 -44.55
CA ASN A 2 -2.68 42.15 -43.53
C ASN A 2 -3.97 41.46 -43.02
N SER A 3 -4.52 40.47 -43.73
CA SER A 3 -4.15 39.03 -43.79
C SER A 3 -4.54 38.24 -42.54
N GLY A 4 -5.27 37.14 -42.78
CA GLY A 4 -5.95 36.34 -41.76
C GLY A 4 -5.11 35.25 -41.11
N SER A 5 -5.76 34.44 -40.27
CA SER A 5 -5.23 33.18 -39.72
C SER A 5 -6.38 32.28 -39.27
N THR A 6 -6.23 31.00 -39.58
CA THR A 6 -7.12 29.83 -39.54
C THR A 6 -7.38 29.25 -38.13
N PRO A 7 -8.42 28.41 -37.94
CA PRO A 7 -8.51 27.51 -36.79
C PRO A 7 -7.73 26.21 -37.05
N ASP A 8 -6.87 25.83 -36.11
CA ASP A 8 -6.04 24.64 -36.16
C ASP A 8 -6.84 23.38 -35.77
N SER A 9 -6.91 22.44 -36.70
CA SER A 9 -7.47 21.10 -36.55
C SER A 9 -6.33 20.12 -36.29
N GLY A 10 -6.07 19.83 -35.01
CA GLY A 10 -5.08 18.85 -34.57
C GLY A 10 -5.61 17.42 -34.63
N SER A 11 -5.35 16.76 -35.75
CA SER A 11 -5.48 15.32 -35.97
C SER A 11 -4.53 14.52 -35.06
N PHE A 12 -5.06 13.60 -34.25
CA PHE A 12 -4.24 12.53 -33.68
C PHE A 12 -4.45 11.25 -34.48
N SER A 13 -3.45 10.95 -35.32
CA SER A 13 -3.32 9.73 -36.10
C SER A 13 -3.28 8.50 -35.22
N SER A 14 -4.17 7.56 -35.56
CA SER A 14 -4.08 6.13 -35.33
C SER A 14 -2.79 5.56 -35.92
N GLY A 15 -1.85 5.17 -35.06
CA GLY A 15 -0.72 4.32 -35.41
C GLY A 15 -0.98 2.89 -34.97
N VAL A 16 -1.40 2.05 -35.90
CA VAL A 16 -1.50 0.60 -35.76
C VAL A 16 -0.09 0.03 -35.89
N ASP A 17 0.38 -0.68 -34.87
CA ASP A 17 1.50 -1.61 -35.01
C ASP A 17 1.16 -2.87 -34.22
N ASN A 18 0.34 -3.73 -34.83
CA ASN A 18 -0.02 -5.04 -34.29
C ASN A 18 0.91 -6.09 -34.93
N THR A 19 2.14 -6.14 -34.43
CA THR A 19 3.03 -7.27 -34.69
C THR A 19 2.62 -8.42 -33.77
N SER A 20 2.13 -9.47 -34.42
CA SER A 20 1.98 -10.83 -33.93
C SER A 20 3.03 -11.25 -32.91
N ASN A 21 2.59 -11.53 -31.67
CA ASN A 21 3.28 -12.47 -30.80
C ASN A 21 2.24 -13.31 -30.03
N GLN A 22 1.95 -14.48 -30.58
CA GLN A 22 1.42 -15.61 -29.83
C GLN A 22 2.49 -16.09 -28.85
N SER A 23 2.21 -16.08 -27.54
CA SER A 23 2.78 -17.08 -26.61
C SER A 23 1.92 -17.19 -25.35
N ASN A 24 1.18 -18.29 -25.25
CA ASN A 24 0.86 -19.06 -24.04
C ASN A 24 0.72 -18.32 -22.70
N MET A 25 -0.53 -18.02 -22.33
CA MET A 25 -0.93 -18.02 -20.92
C MET A 25 -1.14 -19.47 -20.45
N THR A 26 -0.10 -20.11 -19.94
CA THR A 26 -0.27 -21.25 -19.03
C THR A 26 0.92 -21.28 -18.07
N ASN A 27 0.60 -21.39 -16.77
CA ASN A 27 1.52 -21.66 -15.67
C ASN A 27 2.20 -20.46 -14.99
N VAL A 28 1.48 -19.82 -14.05
CA VAL A 28 2.11 -19.01 -12.99
C VAL A 28 1.84 -19.69 -11.65
N PRO A 29 2.87 -20.18 -10.92
CA PRO A 29 2.67 -20.77 -9.59
C PRO A 29 2.25 -19.68 -8.59
N ARG A 30 1.22 -19.95 -7.79
CA ARG A 30 0.87 -19.13 -6.62
C ARG A 30 2.05 -19.11 -5.64
N GLN A 31 2.58 -17.92 -5.33
CA GLN A 31 3.53 -17.77 -4.24
C GLN A 31 2.81 -17.77 -2.89
N SER A 32 3.37 -18.53 -1.95
CA SER A 32 2.94 -18.72 -0.57
C SER A 32 3.25 -17.50 0.31
N MET A 33 2.45 -17.34 1.36
CA MET A 33 2.54 -16.27 2.36
C MET A 33 3.91 -16.20 3.05
N SER A 34 4.34 -14.98 3.41
CA SER A 34 5.58 -14.70 4.14
C SER A 34 5.57 -15.23 5.58
N PRO A 35 6.70 -15.70 6.13
CA PRO A 35 6.81 -16.17 7.51
C PRO A 35 6.95 -15.01 8.50
N ALA A 36 6.34 -15.18 9.68
CA ALA A 36 6.43 -14.27 10.81
C ALA A 36 7.86 -14.23 11.39
N MET A 37 8.31 -13.04 11.78
CA MET A 37 9.59 -12.83 12.45
C MET A 37 9.58 -13.39 13.88
N SER A 38 10.63 -14.10 14.26
CA SER A 38 10.91 -14.50 15.64
C SER A 38 12.09 -13.70 16.20
N HIS A 39 11.94 -13.29 17.45
CA HIS A 39 12.88 -12.47 18.20
C HIS A 39 14.19 -13.20 18.51
N THR A 40 15.30 -12.46 18.49
CA THR A 40 16.58 -12.80 19.11
C THR A 40 16.52 -12.50 20.62
N PRO A 41 17.32 -13.15 21.50
CA PRO A 41 18.76 -12.88 21.55
C PRO A 41 19.71 -14.05 21.94
N SER A 42 20.98 -13.81 21.56
CA SER A 42 22.23 -14.11 22.28
C SER A 42 22.63 -15.53 22.71
N GLN A 43 23.54 -16.08 21.91
CA GLN A 43 24.84 -16.71 22.22
C GLN A 43 25.27 -17.12 23.65
N VAL A 44 25.97 -18.28 23.64
CA VAL A 44 27.25 -18.64 24.31
C VAL A 44 27.22 -19.43 25.63
N ASN A 45 27.52 -20.72 25.43
CA ASN A 45 28.17 -21.75 26.23
C ASN A 45 28.96 -21.32 27.48
N GLY A 46 28.69 -21.99 28.62
CA GLY A 46 29.52 -21.95 29.82
C GLY A 46 29.02 -22.92 30.89
N ALA A 47 29.74 -24.02 31.10
CA ALA A 47 29.47 -25.04 32.10
C ALA A 47 29.48 -24.48 33.54
N GLY A 48 28.53 -24.91 34.39
CA GLY A 48 28.48 -24.53 35.80
C GLY A 48 27.35 -25.18 36.58
N ILE A 49 27.63 -26.38 37.12
CA ILE A 49 27.13 -27.02 38.34
C ILE A 49 25.75 -26.56 38.89
N ALA A 50 24.81 -27.51 38.87
CA ALA A 50 23.59 -27.52 39.68
C ALA A 50 23.92 -27.63 41.18
N GLY A 51 23.25 -26.83 42.02
CA GLY A 51 23.42 -26.95 43.48
C GLY A 51 22.74 -25.87 44.32
N MET A 52 21.41 -25.92 44.39
CA MET A 52 20.62 -25.85 45.64
C MET A 52 21.14 -24.93 46.78
N ASN A 53 20.60 -23.71 46.91
CA ASN A 53 20.15 -23.25 48.24
C ASN A 53 19.01 -22.24 48.12
N ALA A 54 17.93 -22.55 48.82
CA ALA A 54 16.64 -21.91 48.75
C ALA A 54 16.54 -20.72 49.73
N GLY A 55 15.76 -19.71 49.31
CA GLY A 55 14.66 -19.26 50.16
C GLY A 55 14.93 -18.10 51.12
N ILE A 56 15.25 -16.92 50.60
CA ILE A 56 14.63 -15.66 51.04
C ILE A 56 14.38 -14.85 49.76
N PRO A 57 13.16 -14.36 49.47
CA PRO A 57 12.93 -13.50 48.31
C PRO A 57 13.62 -12.15 48.57
N LEU A 58 14.89 -12.05 48.21
CA LEU A 58 15.64 -10.81 48.20
C LEU A 58 14.96 -9.89 47.18
N ASN A 59 14.36 -8.81 47.70
CA ASN A 59 13.74 -7.74 46.91
C ASN A 59 14.69 -7.36 45.76
N ALA A 60 14.17 -7.28 44.53
CA ALA A 60 14.96 -6.99 43.33
C ALA A 60 15.87 -5.74 43.50
N GLY A 61 15.45 -4.77 44.31
CA GLY A 61 16.27 -3.61 44.68
C GLY A 61 17.54 -3.95 45.47
N HIS A 62 17.52 -4.97 46.33
CA HIS A 62 18.69 -5.38 47.12
C HIS A 62 19.74 -6.12 46.28
N GLN A 63 19.32 -6.84 45.23
CA GLN A 63 20.24 -7.45 44.28
C GLN A 63 20.87 -6.41 43.34
N MET A 64 20.11 -5.39 42.94
CA MET A 64 20.64 -4.26 42.17
C MET A 64 21.64 -3.43 42.96
N ASP A 65 21.37 -3.18 44.25
CA ASP A 65 22.29 -2.45 45.14
C ASP A 65 23.60 -3.23 45.35
N LEU A 66 23.53 -4.54 45.58
CA LEU A 66 24.73 -5.38 45.67
C LEU A 66 25.55 -5.40 44.39
N HIS A 67 24.90 -5.39 43.22
CA HIS A 67 25.61 -5.27 41.94
C HIS A 67 26.30 -3.90 41.80
N HIS A 68 25.61 -2.82 42.17
CA HIS A 68 26.16 -1.47 42.12
C HIS A 68 27.35 -1.30 43.07
N LEU A 69 27.27 -1.84 44.29
CA LEU A 69 28.39 -1.84 45.24
C LEU A 69 29.58 -2.65 44.72
N TYR A 70 29.33 -3.78 44.05
CA TYR A 70 30.39 -4.58 43.45
C TYR A 70 31.11 -3.84 42.31
N ASP A 71 30.36 -3.19 41.44
CA ASP A 71 30.92 -2.35 40.37
C ASP A 71 31.75 -1.19 40.93
N MET A 72 31.25 -0.52 41.98
CA MET A 72 31.97 0.57 42.65
C MET A 72 33.27 0.10 43.32
N VAL A 73 33.28 -1.10 43.92
CA VAL A 73 34.49 -1.68 44.51
C VAL A 73 35.51 -2.08 43.44
N LEU A 74 35.06 -2.57 42.29
CA LEU A 74 35.94 -2.86 41.15
C LEU A 74 36.56 -1.58 40.58
N GLU A 75 35.77 -0.53 40.40
CA GLU A 75 36.24 0.78 39.94
C GLU A 75 37.25 1.38 40.92
N LEU A 76 36.97 1.34 42.23
CA LEU A 76 37.89 1.83 43.25
C LEU A 76 39.20 1.02 43.28
N SER A 77 39.13 -0.29 42.99
CA SER A 77 40.30 -1.16 42.87
C SER A 77 41.16 -0.81 41.65
N GLU A 78 40.53 -0.43 40.54
CA GLU A 78 41.21 0.05 39.33
C GLU A 78 41.88 1.41 39.58
N VAL A 79 41.19 2.34 40.24
CA VAL A 79 41.74 3.62 40.67
C VAL A 79 42.94 3.43 41.61
N LEU A 80 42.86 2.52 42.58
CA LEU A 80 43.97 2.19 43.48
C LEU A 80 45.16 1.55 42.76
N LYS A 81 44.91 0.74 41.73
CA LYS A 81 45.96 0.17 40.88
C LYS A 81 46.65 1.26 40.07
N ASN A 82 45.89 2.17 39.47
CA ASN A 82 46.41 3.32 38.73
C ASN A 82 47.23 4.25 39.66
N ASN A 83 46.72 4.55 40.86
CA ASN A 83 47.42 5.40 41.83
C ASN A 83 48.77 4.79 42.27
N ARG A 84 48.83 3.46 42.47
CA ARG A 84 50.10 2.76 42.72
C ARG A 84 51.06 2.85 41.55
N GLN A 85 50.58 2.66 40.33
CA GLN A 85 51.41 2.77 39.12
C GLN A 85 51.96 4.20 38.93
N MET A 86 51.12 5.21 39.15
CA MET A 86 51.52 6.63 39.11
C MET A 86 52.52 6.96 40.21
N THR A 87 52.33 6.45 41.42
CA THR A 87 53.29 6.66 42.51
C THR A 87 54.63 5.99 42.18
N GLN A 88 54.60 4.77 41.61
CA GLN A 88 55.80 4.07 41.17
C GLN A 88 56.54 4.83 40.06
N SER A 89 55.82 5.42 39.09
CA SER A 89 56.44 6.24 38.05
C SER A 89 57.05 7.51 38.61
N ILE A 90 56.37 8.19 39.54
CA ILE A 90 56.89 9.38 40.23
C ILE A 90 58.16 9.02 41.02
N VAL A 91 58.15 7.92 41.77
CA VAL A 91 59.33 7.47 42.54
C VAL A 91 60.47 7.11 41.58
N SER A 92 60.21 6.39 40.49
CA SER A 92 61.22 6.09 39.48
C SER A 92 61.79 7.36 38.83
N SER A 93 60.95 8.35 38.52
CA SER A 93 61.38 9.64 38.00
C SER A 93 62.17 10.45 39.03
N ALA A 94 61.77 10.42 40.30
CA ALA A 94 62.48 11.10 41.39
C ALA A 94 63.85 10.44 41.65
N GLU A 95 63.93 9.10 41.61
CA GLU A 95 65.18 8.38 41.68
C GLU A 95 66.07 8.66 40.47
N GLU A 96 65.52 8.79 39.26
CA GLU A 96 66.29 9.17 38.09
C GLU A 96 66.80 10.61 38.17
N VAL A 97 65.99 11.55 38.65
CA VAL A 97 66.40 12.93 38.92
C VAL A 97 67.46 12.98 40.02
N MET A 98 67.33 12.19 41.08
CA MET A 98 68.33 12.10 42.16
C MET A 98 69.62 11.45 41.67
N ARG A 99 69.55 10.38 40.87
CA ARG A 99 70.72 9.77 40.22
C ARG A 99 71.42 10.75 39.30
N ARG A 100 70.67 11.50 38.48
CA ARG A 100 71.22 12.58 37.61
C ARG A 100 71.85 13.69 38.45
N SER A 101 71.21 14.11 39.53
CA SER A 101 71.72 15.16 40.43
C SER A 101 72.93 14.72 41.26
N ALA A 102 73.09 13.42 41.51
CA ALA A 102 74.26 12.85 42.18
C ALA A 102 75.41 12.52 41.21
N SER A 103 75.11 12.16 39.95
CA SER A 103 76.11 11.90 38.91
C SER A 103 76.61 13.17 38.22
N GLU A 104 75.75 14.17 38.07
CA GLU A 104 76.09 15.53 37.65
C GLU A 104 76.25 16.36 38.92
N GLY A 105 77.44 16.32 39.52
CA GLY A 105 77.83 17.21 40.64
C GLY A 105 77.91 18.68 40.24
N THR A 106 76.89 19.20 39.55
CA THR A 106 76.81 20.53 39.01
C THR A 106 75.61 21.21 39.65
N SER A 107 75.86 21.92 40.75
CA SER A 107 74.93 22.95 41.20
C SER A 107 74.67 23.88 40.01
N PRO A 108 73.42 24.12 39.58
CA PRO A 108 73.18 25.10 38.54
C PRO A 108 73.59 26.45 39.12
N SER A 109 74.59 27.10 38.53
CA SER A 109 74.99 28.42 38.96
C SER A 109 73.77 29.33 38.75
N VAL A 110 73.35 29.98 39.84
CA VAL A 110 72.19 30.88 39.86
C VAL A 110 72.35 32.04 38.86
N GLN A 111 73.56 32.26 38.33
CA GLN A 111 73.85 33.21 37.25
C GLN A 111 73.32 32.80 35.87
N GLN A 112 73.20 31.51 35.56
CA GLN A 112 72.51 31.09 34.32
C GLN A 112 70.98 31.21 34.41
N VAL A 113 70.46 31.39 35.62
CA VAL A 113 69.02 31.43 35.88
C VAL A 113 68.48 32.86 35.90
N ASN A 114 69.33 33.91 35.95
CA ASN A 114 68.86 35.25 36.31
C ASN A 114 69.47 36.47 35.58
N GLY A 115 70.01 36.41 34.36
CA GLY A 115 70.50 37.70 33.80
C GLY A 115 71.01 37.88 32.38
N GLU A 116 71.33 36.86 31.59
CA GLU A 116 71.86 37.10 30.23
C GLU A 116 71.06 36.38 29.16
N ILE A 117 69.85 36.89 28.92
CA ILE A 117 69.22 36.68 27.62
C ILE A 117 70.04 37.49 26.61
N SER A 118 70.98 36.85 25.92
CA SER A 118 71.72 37.47 24.82
C SER A 118 70.75 38.12 23.83
N ALA A 119 71.06 39.33 23.34
CA ALA A 119 70.25 40.01 22.33
C ALA A 119 69.98 39.13 21.08
N ALA A 120 70.88 38.18 20.79
CA ALA A 120 70.68 37.18 19.74
C ALA A 120 69.50 36.23 20.05
N ARG A 121 69.33 35.81 21.30
CA ARG A 121 68.21 34.97 21.74
C ARG A 121 66.88 35.72 21.71
N ILE A 122 66.89 37.00 22.05
CA ILE A 122 65.69 37.87 21.97
C ILE A 122 65.23 37.97 20.50
N THR A 123 66.13 38.31 19.59
CA THR A 123 65.81 38.45 18.16
C THR A 123 65.41 37.12 17.49
N GLU A 124 65.97 36.00 17.94
CA GLU A 124 65.54 34.66 17.52
C GLU A 124 64.10 34.36 17.98
N LEU A 125 63.78 34.63 19.25
CA LEU A 125 62.45 34.44 19.81
C LEU A 125 61.41 35.37 19.15
N GLU A 126 61.78 36.62 18.85
CA GLU A 126 60.92 37.55 18.11
C GLU A 126 60.63 37.06 16.68
N ARG A 127 61.64 36.51 15.99
CA ARG A 127 61.43 35.89 14.67
C ARG A 127 60.57 34.63 14.75
N ALA A 128 60.78 33.78 15.76
CA ALA A 128 59.95 32.61 15.98
C ALA A 128 58.50 33.01 16.27
N LEU A 129 58.28 33.99 17.14
CA LEU A 129 56.97 34.52 17.49
C LEU A 129 56.29 35.19 16.28
N ALA A 130 57.02 35.91 15.44
CA ALA A 130 56.48 36.47 14.20
C ALA A 130 56.07 35.37 13.20
N ARG A 131 56.84 34.28 13.09
CA ARG A 131 56.47 33.11 12.27
C ARG A 131 55.21 32.43 12.80
N GLU A 132 55.16 32.16 14.10
CA GLU A 132 54.00 31.54 14.74
C GLU A 132 52.73 32.39 14.60
N LYS A 133 52.83 33.71 14.78
CA LYS A 133 51.69 34.62 14.56
C LYS A 133 51.14 34.53 13.14
N ARG A 134 52.04 34.50 12.14
CA ARG A 134 51.65 34.39 10.73
C ARG A 134 50.99 33.06 10.42
N LEU A 135 51.55 31.97 10.97
CA LEU A 135 50.98 30.63 10.82
C LEU A 135 49.61 30.54 11.49
N ASN A 136 49.45 31.14 12.67
CA ASN A 136 48.17 31.21 13.38
C ASN A 136 47.11 31.99 12.60
N GLU A 137 47.49 33.07 11.92
CA GLU A 137 46.60 33.85 11.05
C GLU A 137 46.15 33.03 9.84
N VAL A 138 47.07 32.30 9.19
CA VAL A 138 46.74 31.38 8.08
C VAL A 138 45.79 30.28 8.55
N LEU A 139 46.08 29.62 9.67
CA LEU A 139 45.22 28.57 10.20
C LEU A 139 43.83 29.09 10.59
N ARG A 140 43.72 30.33 11.11
CA ARG A 140 42.41 30.93 11.38
C ARG A 140 41.62 31.16 10.10
N ASN A 141 42.26 31.69 9.05
CA ASN A 141 41.59 31.90 7.77
C ASN A 141 41.13 30.56 7.17
N GLU A 142 41.98 29.52 7.22
CA GLU A 142 41.62 28.17 6.76
C GLU A 142 40.50 27.55 7.60
N GLN A 143 40.48 27.79 8.91
CA GLN A 143 39.38 27.36 9.80
C GLN A 143 38.06 28.05 9.42
N GLU A 144 38.08 29.35 9.12
CA GLU A 144 36.89 30.09 8.69
C GLU A 144 36.37 29.57 7.35
N GLU A 145 37.24 29.34 6.37
CA GLU A 145 36.87 28.76 5.08
C GLU A 145 36.31 27.33 5.21
N ASN A 146 36.94 26.49 6.02
CA ASN A 146 36.43 25.13 6.29
C ASN A 146 35.07 25.15 6.99
N THR A 147 34.87 26.06 7.94
CA THR A 147 33.57 26.21 8.64
C THR A 147 32.49 26.65 7.66
N LYS A 148 32.81 27.59 6.76
CA LYS A 148 31.89 28.02 5.70
C LYS A 148 31.52 26.86 4.77
N LEU A 149 32.52 26.09 4.33
CA LEU A 149 32.31 24.95 3.44
C LEU A 149 31.44 23.87 4.10
N ILE A 150 31.63 23.60 5.40
CA ILE A 150 30.77 22.69 6.17
C ILE A 150 29.31 23.17 6.14
N GLY A 151 29.07 24.48 6.34
CA GLY A 151 27.73 25.06 6.26
C GLY A 151 27.08 24.92 4.88
N GLU A 152 27.85 25.12 3.80
CA GLU A 152 27.38 24.91 2.43
C GLU A 152 27.03 23.43 2.16
N TYR A 153 27.84 22.49 2.65
CA TYR A 153 27.54 21.07 2.55
C TYR A 153 26.30 20.67 3.35
N GLU A 154 26.15 21.19 4.57
CA GLU A 154 24.96 20.94 5.39
C GLU A 154 23.70 21.41 4.67
N GLN A 155 23.72 22.61 4.10
CA GLN A 155 22.59 23.16 3.34
C GLN A 155 22.29 22.33 2.08
N ALA A 156 23.32 21.96 1.32
CA ALA A 156 23.15 21.18 0.09
C ALA A 156 22.60 19.79 0.39
N VAL A 157 23.15 19.09 1.39
CA VAL A 157 22.68 17.76 1.82
C VAL A 157 21.28 17.85 2.40
N GLY A 158 20.99 18.87 3.23
CA GLY A 158 19.64 19.09 3.77
C GLY A 158 18.61 19.27 2.66
N THR A 159 18.94 20.06 1.64
CA THR A 159 18.08 20.28 0.47
C THR A 159 17.89 18.99 -0.34
N MET A 160 18.97 18.24 -0.59
CA MET A 160 18.92 16.99 -1.34
C MET A 160 18.09 15.93 -0.62
N VAL A 161 18.25 15.78 0.70
CA VAL A 161 17.48 14.82 1.51
C VAL A 161 15.99 15.16 1.46
N GLU A 162 15.64 16.43 1.55
CA GLU A 162 14.24 16.86 1.48
C GLU A 162 13.64 16.62 0.09
N GLN A 163 14.40 16.88 -0.99
CA GLN A 163 13.98 16.56 -2.35
C GLN A 163 13.77 15.06 -2.55
N ILE A 164 14.69 14.22 -2.06
CA ILE A 164 14.57 12.75 -2.13
C ILE A 164 13.34 12.27 -1.37
N ARG A 165 13.11 12.77 -0.15
CA ARG A 165 11.94 12.45 0.66
C ARG A 165 10.65 12.78 -0.09
N ASN A 166 10.54 14.00 -0.59
CA ASN A 166 9.36 14.45 -1.34
C ASN A 166 9.15 13.64 -2.62
N TYR A 167 10.23 13.34 -3.35
CA TYR A 167 10.17 12.50 -4.54
C TYR A 167 9.63 11.10 -4.22
N CYS A 168 10.21 10.42 -3.23
CA CYS A 168 9.77 9.09 -2.84
C CYS A 168 8.32 9.08 -2.34
N GLN A 169 7.91 10.06 -1.55
CA GLN A 169 6.54 10.17 -1.06
C GLN A 169 5.54 10.42 -2.20
N ASN A 170 5.83 11.37 -3.08
CA ASN A 170 4.98 11.70 -4.22
C ASN A 170 4.89 10.52 -5.20
N ASN A 171 6.00 9.84 -5.48
CA ASN A 171 6.00 8.68 -6.35
C ASN A 171 5.13 7.54 -5.80
N ASN A 172 5.26 7.22 -4.51
CA ASN A 172 4.40 6.23 -3.85
C ASN A 172 2.93 6.62 -3.91
N LEU A 173 2.61 7.90 -3.67
CA LEU A 173 1.23 8.39 -3.72
C LEU A 173 0.64 8.27 -5.13
N GLN A 174 1.39 8.64 -6.16
CA GLN A 174 0.98 8.51 -7.56
C GLN A 174 0.77 7.05 -7.96
N TYR A 175 1.68 6.17 -7.56
CA TYR A 175 1.55 4.73 -7.79
C TYR A 175 0.27 4.16 -7.16
N LEU A 176 -0.02 4.53 -5.90
CA LEU A 176 -1.23 4.11 -5.21
C LEU A 176 -2.49 4.69 -5.87
N ALA A 177 -2.47 5.96 -6.26
CA ALA A 177 -3.59 6.60 -6.96
C ALA A 177 -3.90 5.87 -8.28
N GLN A 178 -2.87 5.54 -9.06
CA GLN A 178 -3.03 4.78 -10.30
C GLN A 178 -3.61 3.38 -10.05
N LYS A 179 -3.13 2.67 -9.02
CA LYS A 179 -3.66 1.34 -8.66
C LYS A 179 -5.11 1.38 -8.21
N ARG A 180 -5.50 2.39 -7.43
CA ARG A 180 -6.89 2.62 -7.02
C ARG A 180 -7.77 2.94 -8.23
N HIS A 181 -7.30 3.82 -9.12
CA HIS A 181 -8.03 4.19 -10.32
C HIS A 181 -8.29 2.98 -11.23
N TYR A 182 -7.27 2.15 -11.48
CA TYR A 182 -7.42 0.93 -12.27
C TYR A 182 -8.39 -0.07 -11.65
N ASN A 183 -8.34 -0.26 -10.32
CA ASN A 183 -9.32 -1.10 -9.63
C ASN A 183 -10.74 -0.56 -9.75
N ASN A 184 -10.92 0.76 -9.63
CA ASN A 184 -12.22 1.38 -9.80
C ASN A 184 -12.75 1.20 -11.22
N LEU A 185 -11.91 1.39 -12.25
CA LEU A 185 -12.30 1.15 -13.63
C LEU A 185 -12.72 -0.31 -13.86
N LEU A 186 -11.94 -1.27 -13.35
CA LEU A 186 -12.27 -2.68 -13.46
C LEU A 186 -13.57 -3.05 -12.74
N GLN A 187 -13.86 -2.40 -11.61
CA GLN A 187 -15.13 -2.57 -10.91
C GLN A 187 -16.29 -1.98 -11.70
N ASN A 188 -16.13 -0.77 -12.23
CA ASN A 188 -17.15 -0.10 -13.05
C ASN A 188 -17.49 -0.93 -14.29
N GLU A 189 -16.50 -1.54 -14.95
CA GLU A 189 -16.73 -2.45 -16.09
C GLU A 189 -17.54 -3.69 -15.69
N ARG A 190 -17.24 -4.30 -14.53
CA ARG A 190 -18.02 -5.44 -14.00
C ARG A 190 -19.46 -5.03 -13.71
N ASP A 191 -19.65 -3.88 -13.09
CA ASP A 191 -20.96 -3.36 -12.70
C ASP A 191 -21.77 -2.99 -13.96
N ALA A 192 -21.16 -2.34 -14.95
CA ALA A 192 -21.77 -2.04 -16.24
C ALA A 192 -22.19 -3.31 -17.00
N HIS A 193 -21.33 -4.34 -17.01
CA HIS A 193 -21.65 -5.61 -17.65
C HIS A 193 -22.80 -6.35 -16.92
N LEU A 194 -22.82 -6.32 -15.58
CA LEU A 194 -23.94 -6.87 -14.79
C LEU A 194 -25.24 -6.11 -15.08
N GLN A 195 -25.19 -4.78 -15.11
CA GLN A 195 -26.34 -3.93 -15.37
C GLN A 195 -26.95 -4.22 -16.75
N SER A 196 -26.13 -4.36 -17.79
CA SER A 196 -26.60 -4.70 -19.14
C SER A 196 -27.33 -6.05 -19.18
N ARG A 197 -26.88 -7.04 -18.41
CA ARG A 197 -27.56 -8.35 -18.31
C ARG A 197 -28.90 -8.21 -17.58
N LEU A 198 -28.92 -7.50 -16.45
CA LEU A 198 -30.15 -7.27 -15.69
C LEU A 198 -31.20 -6.52 -16.53
N GLU A 199 -30.77 -5.52 -17.31
CA GLU A 199 -31.65 -4.79 -18.22
C GLU A 199 -32.22 -5.69 -19.32
N ARG A 200 -31.38 -6.55 -19.92
CA ARG A 200 -31.84 -7.53 -20.92
C ARG A 200 -32.89 -8.48 -20.33
N ASP A 201 -32.63 -9.03 -19.15
CA ASP A 201 -33.57 -9.92 -18.46
C ASP A 201 -34.86 -9.18 -18.10
N HIS A 202 -34.77 -7.91 -17.70
CA HIS A 202 -35.93 -7.06 -17.47
C HIS A 202 -36.80 -6.93 -18.73
N TRP A 203 -36.23 -6.52 -19.86
CA TRP A 203 -36.98 -6.36 -21.11
C TRP A 203 -37.54 -7.67 -21.64
N HIS A 204 -36.78 -8.77 -21.50
CA HIS A 204 -37.25 -10.10 -21.87
C HIS A 204 -38.49 -10.51 -21.06
N ASN A 205 -38.43 -10.33 -19.73
CA ASN A 205 -39.55 -10.63 -18.84
C ASN A 205 -40.78 -9.76 -19.14
N GLN A 206 -40.59 -8.46 -19.40
CA GLN A 206 -41.72 -7.59 -19.77
C GLN A 206 -42.35 -8.01 -21.10
N THR A 207 -41.52 -8.38 -22.09
CA THR A 207 -42.01 -8.86 -23.38
C THR A 207 -42.81 -10.15 -23.23
N MET A 208 -42.34 -11.09 -22.39
CA MET A 208 -43.05 -12.34 -22.12
C MET A 208 -44.42 -12.08 -21.46
N LYS A 209 -44.47 -11.19 -20.46
CA LYS A 209 -45.73 -10.78 -19.81
C LYS A 209 -46.71 -10.17 -20.81
N CYS A 210 -46.26 -9.26 -21.66
CA CYS A 210 -47.10 -8.67 -22.71
C CYS A 210 -47.62 -9.75 -23.66
N ALA A 211 -46.78 -10.71 -24.08
CA ALA A 211 -47.21 -11.81 -24.94
C ALA A 211 -48.26 -12.71 -24.26
N GLU A 212 -48.13 -12.99 -22.96
CA GLU A 212 -49.13 -13.72 -22.17
C GLU A 212 -50.45 -12.94 -22.06
N MET A 213 -50.39 -11.63 -21.80
CA MET A 213 -51.57 -10.76 -21.78
C MET A 213 -52.30 -10.76 -23.14
N ILE A 214 -51.57 -10.73 -24.25
CA ILE A 214 -52.16 -10.79 -25.60
C ILE A 214 -52.84 -12.15 -25.83
N ARG A 215 -52.16 -13.26 -25.50
CA ARG A 215 -52.74 -14.61 -25.66
C ARG A 215 -53.98 -14.80 -24.79
N THR A 216 -53.96 -14.31 -23.55
CA THR A 216 -55.10 -14.41 -22.63
C THR A 216 -56.26 -13.52 -23.07
N ALA A 217 -56.00 -12.29 -23.51
CA ALA A 217 -57.04 -11.41 -24.09
C ALA A 217 -57.66 -12.03 -25.35
N TYR A 218 -56.84 -12.62 -26.24
CA TYR A 218 -57.35 -13.32 -27.41
C TYR A 218 -58.20 -14.53 -27.03
N ARG A 219 -57.76 -15.36 -26.07
CA ARG A 219 -58.54 -16.49 -25.56
C ARG A 219 -59.90 -16.03 -25.02
N ILE A 220 -59.93 -14.99 -24.19
CA ILE A 220 -61.18 -14.48 -23.59
C ILE A 220 -62.12 -13.96 -24.69
N ARG A 221 -61.60 -13.21 -25.67
CA ARG A 221 -62.40 -12.74 -26.81
C ARG A 221 -63.00 -13.90 -27.59
N CYS A 222 -62.22 -14.94 -27.89
CA CYS A 222 -62.72 -16.13 -28.57
C CYS A 222 -63.73 -16.90 -27.71
N GLU A 223 -63.51 -17.03 -26.40
CA GLU A 223 -64.45 -17.68 -25.49
C GLU A 223 -65.80 -16.95 -25.48
N GLU A 224 -65.80 -15.61 -25.40
CA GLU A 224 -66.97 -14.75 -25.44
C GLU A 224 -67.76 -14.90 -26.75
N GLU A 225 -67.07 -14.85 -27.90
CA GLU A 225 -67.68 -15.01 -29.23
C GLU A 225 -68.30 -16.40 -29.43
N ASN A 226 -67.71 -17.44 -28.83
CA ASN A 226 -68.21 -18.81 -28.93
C ASN A 226 -69.37 -19.14 -27.96
N VAL A 227 -69.64 -18.34 -26.91
CA VAL A 227 -70.71 -18.65 -25.95
C VAL A 227 -72.10 -18.65 -26.62
N PRO A 228 -72.52 -17.59 -27.34
CA PRO A 228 -73.83 -17.57 -27.98
C PRO A 228 -73.98 -18.71 -28.99
N ILE A 229 -72.93 -18.99 -29.77
CA ILE A 229 -72.91 -20.08 -30.75
C ILE A 229 -73.18 -21.43 -30.06
N ARG A 230 -72.48 -21.73 -28.96
CA ARG A 230 -72.69 -22.99 -28.21
C ARG A 230 -74.11 -23.10 -27.63
N VAL A 231 -74.66 -22.00 -27.10
CA VAL A 231 -76.01 -21.99 -26.52
C VAL A 231 -77.06 -22.26 -27.61
N VAL A 232 -76.99 -21.53 -28.73
CA VAL A 232 -77.92 -21.69 -29.84
C VAL A 232 -77.83 -23.10 -30.44
N ALA A 233 -76.60 -23.61 -30.66
CA ALA A 233 -76.40 -24.97 -31.14
C ALA A 233 -76.93 -26.03 -30.17
N GLY A 234 -76.73 -25.85 -28.86
CA GLY A 234 -77.24 -26.75 -27.82
C GLY A 234 -78.77 -26.78 -27.78
N LEU A 235 -79.40 -25.61 -27.77
CA LEU A 235 -80.86 -25.49 -27.81
C LEU A 235 -81.47 -26.09 -29.09
N GLN A 236 -80.87 -25.84 -30.25
CA GLN A 236 -81.36 -26.42 -31.50
C GLN A 236 -81.20 -27.95 -31.51
N ASN A 237 -80.13 -28.48 -30.92
CA ASN A 237 -79.97 -29.93 -30.76
C ASN A 237 -81.05 -30.53 -29.85
N GLU A 238 -81.44 -29.85 -28.78
CA GLU A 238 -82.58 -30.26 -27.94
C GLU A 238 -83.90 -30.23 -28.71
N VAL A 239 -84.17 -29.19 -29.50
CA VAL A 239 -85.38 -29.10 -30.36
C VAL A 239 -85.42 -30.27 -31.36
N ARG A 240 -84.30 -30.57 -32.02
CA ARG A 240 -84.19 -31.74 -32.91
C ARG A 240 -84.49 -33.05 -32.17
N ALA A 241 -83.97 -33.20 -30.95
CA ALA A 241 -84.21 -34.39 -30.14
C ALA A 241 -85.68 -34.52 -29.71
N TYR A 242 -86.34 -33.43 -29.31
CA TYR A 242 -87.77 -33.42 -28.96
C TYR A 242 -88.66 -33.73 -30.17
N ARG A 243 -88.39 -33.13 -31.34
CA ARG A 243 -89.11 -33.44 -32.58
C ARG A 243 -88.99 -34.92 -32.94
N ASN A 244 -87.78 -35.46 -32.86
CA ASN A 244 -87.55 -36.90 -33.10
C ASN A 244 -88.33 -37.78 -32.12
N ALA A 245 -88.34 -37.44 -30.82
CA ALA A 245 -89.09 -38.18 -29.80
C ALA A 245 -90.62 -38.13 -29.99
N LEU A 246 -91.13 -37.02 -30.55
CA LEU A 246 -92.55 -36.84 -30.88
C LEU A 246 -92.94 -37.40 -32.26
N GLY A 247 -91.98 -37.98 -33.00
CA GLY A 247 -92.21 -38.52 -34.35
C GLY A 247 -92.48 -37.44 -35.41
N MET A 248 -92.08 -36.19 -35.15
CA MET A 248 -92.19 -35.09 -36.10
C MET A 248 -91.06 -35.16 -37.13
N GLU A 249 -91.33 -34.73 -38.36
CA GLU A 249 -90.28 -34.64 -39.39
C GLU A 249 -89.19 -33.64 -38.98
N PRO A 250 -87.90 -33.94 -39.30
CA PRO A 250 -86.80 -33.01 -39.10
C PRO A 250 -87.07 -31.68 -39.83
N GLU A 251 -86.78 -30.55 -39.16
CA GLU A 251 -86.80 -29.25 -39.81
C GLU A 251 -85.66 -29.15 -40.83
N ARG A 252 -85.91 -28.44 -41.92
CA ARG A 252 -84.82 -28.09 -42.84
C ARG A 252 -83.86 -27.15 -42.11
N PRO A 253 -82.53 -27.24 -42.36
CA PRO A 253 -81.54 -26.36 -41.74
C PRO A 253 -81.89 -24.86 -41.80
N GLU A 254 -82.45 -24.41 -42.93
CA GLU A 254 -82.84 -23.01 -43.17
C GLU A 254 -84.05 -22.54 -42.35
N GLU A 255 -84.84 -23.47 -41.84
CA GLU A 255 -86.07 -23.22 -41.07
C GLU A 255 -85.81 -23.28 -39.55
N GLU A 256 -84.61 -23.69 -39.14
CA GLU A 256 -84.23 -23.85 -37.73
C GLU A 256 -84.05 -22.50 -37.02
N TYR A 257 -84.49 -22.43 -35.76
CA TYR A 257 -84.30 -21.24 -34.94
C TYR A 257 -82.82 -21.07 -34.56
N GLY A 258 -82.14 -20.15 -35.24
CA GLY A 258 -80.70 -19.93 -35.08
C GLY A 258 -79.86 -20.22 -36.33
N TRP A 259 -80.48 -20.61 -37.44
CA TRP A 259 -79.83 -20.82 -38.74
C TRP A 259 -78.87 -19.69 -39.12
N GLU A 260 -79.31 -18.43 -39.00
CA GLU A 260 -78.50 -17.24 -39.35
C GLU A 260 -77.19 -17.12 -38.56
N ILE A 261 -77.13 -17.70 -37.36
CA ILE A 261 -75.96 -17.66 -36.49
C ILE A 261 -75.08 -18.91 -36.70
N LEU A 262 -75.70 -20.06 -37.02
CA LEU A 262 -75.02 -21.35 -37.12
C LEU A 262 -74.51 -21.67 -38.53
N LYS A 263 -75.05 -21.04 -39.57
CA LYS A 263 -74.66 -21.29 -40.98
C LYS A 263 -73.18 -20.99 -41.26
N ASP A 264 -72.60 -20.03 -40.54
CA ASP A 264 -71.22 -19.56 -40.73
C ASP A 264 -70.23 -20.26 -39.78
N VAL A 265 -70.70 -21.17 -38.93
CA VAL A 265 -69.87 -21.89 -37.96
C VAL A 265 -69.18 -23.07 -38.64
N PRO A 266 -67.86 -23.27 -38.44
CA PRO A 266 -67.16 -24.44 -38.97
C PRO A 266 -67.78 -25.74 -38.45
N GLY A 267 -68.34 -26.57 -39.34
CA GLY A 267 -69.06 -27.79 -38.99
C GLY A 267 -70.55 -27.60 -38.65
N GLY A 268 -71.12 -26.42 -38.92
CA GLY A 268 -72.54 -26.14 -38.83
C GLY A 268 -73.38 -26.92 -39.86
N PRO A 269 -74.72 -26.91 -39.71
CA PRO A 269 -75.61 -27.57 -40.66
C PRO A 269 -75.44 -26.94 -42.06
N ALA A 270 -75.19 -27.76 -43.07
CA ALA A 270 -75.00 -27.31 -44.44
C ALA A 270 -76.36 -27.14 -45.15
N PRO A 271 -76.52 -26.16 -46.06
CA PRO A 271 -77.76 -26.03 -46.81
C PRO A 271 -77.95 -27.25 -47.72
N GLY A 272 -79.08 -27.95 -47.56
CA GLY A 272 -79.50 -29.03 -48.45
C GLY A 272 -79.15 -30.47 -48.06
N GLN A 273 -78.88 -30.76 -46.78
CA GLN A 273 -78.88 -32.13 -46.22
C GLN A 273 -80.07 -32.35 -45.29
#